data_AF-A0A1H1WJG0-F1
#
_entry.id   AF-A0A1H1WJG0-F1
#
_cell.length_a   1.000
_cell.length_b   1.000
_cell.length_c   1.000
_cell.angle_alpha   90.00
_cell.angle_beta   90.00
_cell.angle_gamma   90.00
#
_symmetry.space_group_name_H-M   'P 1'
#
loop_
_entity.id
_entity.type
_entity.pdbx_description
1 polymer ?
#
loop_
_entity_poly.entity_id
_entity_poly.type
_entity_poly.pdbx_seq_one_letter_code
_entity_poly.pdbx_strand_id
1 'polypeptide(L)'
;MTSDDRKRMYRKDLFIAAVMVAAGFAISGVSLAELIVSHPRHVAQATQPLQGSPAPANESKAPAEAKPGGERPTTPAPEPARPDAQAQKEGATPALPPAPAEKTAPPIKEK
;
A
#
# COMPACT_ATOMS: atom_id res chain seq x y z
N MET A 1 45.11 -1.69 37.72
CA MET A 1 44.77 -0.83 36.57
C MET A 1 44.92 0.62 36.97
N THR A 2 45.61 1.42 36.17
CA THR A 2 45.82 2.85 36.48
C THR A 2 44.56 3.66 36.14
N SER A 3 44.49 4.90 36.61
CA SER A 3 43.38 5.81 36.28
C SER A 3 43.33 6.10 34.78
N ASP A 4 44.50 6.20 34.14
CA ASP A 4 44.62 6.48 32.70
C ASP A 4 44.12 5.33 31.83
N ASP A 5 44.36 4.08 32.25
CA ASP A 5 43.87 2.89 31.54
C ASP A 5 42.34 2.88 31.49
N ARG A 6 41.69 3.17 32.64
CA ARG A 6 40.22 3.24 32.73
C ARG A 6 39.64 4.35 31.85
N LYS A 7 40.28 5.52 31.84
CA LYS A 7 39.85 6.65 31.00
C LYS A 7 39.97 6.33 29.51
N ARG A 8 41.00 5.58 29.09
CA ARG A 8 41.18 5.14 27.70
C ARG A 8 40.14 4.10 27.31
N MET A 9 39.87 3.11 28.16
CA MET A 9 38.82 2.11 27.90
C MET A 9 37.45 2.77 27.78
N TYR A 10 37.08 3.66 28.71
CA TYR A 10 35.81 4.37 28.66
C TYR A 10 35.63 5.19 27.37
N ARG A 11 36.66 5.90 26.92
CA ARG A 11 36.60 6.63 25.63
C ARG A 11 36.39 5.67 24.47
N LYS A 12 37.09 4.54 24.45
CA LYS A 12 36.96 3.55 23.39
C LYS A 12 35.54 2.99 23.34
N ASP A 13 34.96 2.67 24.49
CA ASP A 13 33.59 2.15 24.58
C ASP A 13 32.57 3.21 24.15
N LEU A 14 32.78 4.47 24.54
CA LEU A 14 31.95 5.59 24.07
C LEU A 14 32.03 5.77 22.55
N PHE A 15 33.22 5.64 21.97
CA PHE A 15 33.40 5.69 20.51
C PHE A 15 32.65 4.54 19.81
N ILE A 16 32.77 3.32 20.33
CA ILE A 16 32.07 2.14 19.77
C ILE A 16 30.56 2.34 19.85
N ALA A 17 30.05 2.81 21.00
CA ALA A 17 28.63 3.09 21.17
C ALA A 17 28.14 4.18 20.20
N ALA A 18 28.90 5.28 20.05
CA ALA A 18 28.58 6.35 19.12
C ALA A 18 28.53 5.86 17.66
N VAL A 19 29.48 5.02 17.25
CA VAL A 19 29.49 4.41 15.91
C VAL A 19 28.26 3.54 15.70
N MET A 20 27.88 2.72 16.69
CA MET A 20 26.68 1.87 16.59
C MET A 20 25.40 2.70 16.42
N VAL A 21 25.26 3.78 17.19
CA VAL A 21 24.09 4.68 17.08
C VAL A 21 24.08 5.37 15.72
N ALA A 22 25.20 5.93 15.28
CA ALA A 22 25.31 6.60 14.00
C ALA A 22 24.98 5.66 12.82
N ALA A 23 25.48 4.42 12.86
CA ALA A 23 25.16 3.41 11.85
C ALA A 23 23.66 3.09 11.81
N GLY A 24 23.02 2.91 12.97
CA GLY A 24 21.57 2.68 13.05
C GLY A 24 20.75 3.84 12.46
N PHE A 25 21.13 5.08 12.78
CA PHE A 25 20.46 6.26 12.21
C PHE A 25 20.70 6.40 10.71
N ALA A 26 21.90 6.08 10.22
CA ALA A 26 22.19 6.12 8.79
C ALA A 26 21.31 5.12 8.01
N ILE A 27 21.20 3.87 8.48
CA ILE A 27 20.36 2.85 7.83
C ILE A 27 18.88 3.26 7.86
N SER A 28 18.39 3.74 9.01
CA SER A 28 17.01 4.23 9.15
C SER A 28 16.72 5.41 8.21
N GLY A 29 17.65 6.37 8.13
CA GLY A 29 17.56 7.53 7.25
C GLY A 29 17.55 7.16 5.77
N VAL A 30 18.41 6.21 5.35
CA VAL A 30 18.45 5.71 3.96
C VAL A 30 17.14 5.01 3.60
N SER A 31 16.62 4.12 4.45
CA SER A 31 15.32 3.46 4.20
C SER A 31 14.18 4.47 4.04
N LEU A 32 14.15 5.53 4.88
CA LEU A 32 13.11 6.54 4.77
C LEU A 32 13.28 7.41 3.51
N ALA A 33 14.51 7.75 3.16
CA ALA A 33 14.81 8.49 1.93
C ALA A 33 14.39 7.68 0.69
N GLU A 34 14.63 6.37 0.66
CA GLU A 34 14.12 5.50 -0.42
C GLU A 34 12.60 5.44 -0.45
N LEU A 35 11.91 5.43 0.70
CA LEU A 35 10.44 5.49 0.70
C LEU A 35 9.94 6.80 0.06
N ILE A 36 10.57 7.92 0.38
CA ILE A 36 10.18 9.25 -0.14
C ILE A 36 10.50 9.39 -1.63
N VAL A 37 11.68 8.93 -2.06
CA VAL A 37 12.18 9.10 -3.43
C VAL A 37 11.59 8.06 -4.38
N SER A 38 11.48 6.80 -3.95
CA SER A 38 11.15 5.67 -4.83
C SER A 38 9.66 5.36 -4.90
N HIS A 39 8.82 6.00 -4.09
CA HIS A 39 7.37 5.83 -4.15
C HIS A 39 6.72 7.08 -4.73
N PRO A 40 6.67 7.26 -6.08
CA PRO A 40 5.60 8.05 -6.64
C PRO A 40 4.32 7.46 -6.09
N ARG A 41 3.52 8.27 -5.38
CA ARG A 41 2.30 7.81 -4.72
C ARG A 41 1.50 6.98 -5.72
N HIS A 42 1.55 5.66 -5.58
CA HIS A 42 0.51 4.81 -6.11
C HIS A 42 -0.69 5.05 -5.20
N VAL A 43 -1.32 6.23 -5.39
CA VAL A 43 -2.71 6.38 -5.06
C VAL A 43 -3.38 5.25 -5.83
N ALA A 44 -3.90 4.25 -5.11
CA ALA A 44 -4.87 3.37 -5.69
C ALA A 44 -5.90 4.31 -6.32
N GLN A 45 -6.02 4.26 -7.64
CA GLN A 45 -6.90 5.13 -8.39
C GLN A 45 -8.29 4.87 -7.81
N ALA A 46 -8.76 5.74 -6.91
CA ALA A 46 -10.17 5.92 -6.72
C ALA A 46 -10.62 6.32 -8.12
N THR A 47 -11.30 5.39 -8.80
CA THR A 47 -12.02 5.61 -10.05
C THR A 47 -12.49 7.05 -10.07
N GLN A 48 -12.16 7.79 -11.13
CA GLN A 48 -12.56 9.20 -11.27
C GLN A 48 -14.00 9.33 -10.78
N PRO A 49 -14.34 10.33 -9.92
CA PRO A 49 -15.75 10.59 -9.68
C PRO A 49 -16.36 10.76 -11.07
N LEU A 50 -17.34 9.92 -11.41
CA LEU A 50 -17.98 9.95 -12.72
C LEU A 50 -18.30 11.42 -13.00
N GLN A 51 -17.62 12.02 -13.98
CA GLN A 51 -17.96 13.34 -14.45
C GLN A 51 -19.39 13.21 -14.95
N GLY A 52 -20.33 13.78 -14.19
CA GLY A 52 -21.74 13.75 -14.51
C GLY A 52 -21.91 14.24 -15.95
N SER A 53 -22.59 13.44 -16.76
CA SER A 53 -23.03 13.82 -18.10
C SER A 53 -23.60 15.24 -18.07
N PRO A 54 -23.30 16.11 -19.05
CA PRO A 54 -23.88 17.46 -19.07
C PRO A 54 -25.39 17.36 -18.99
N ALA A 55 -25.98 17.96 -17.96
CA ALA A 55 -27.44 18.05 -17.85
C ALA A 55 -27.98 18.75 -19.10
N PRO A 56 -29.07 18.26 -19.72
CA PRO A 56 -29.73 18.99 -20.79
C PRO A 56 -30.16 20.36 -20.25
N ALA A 57 -29.89 21.39 -21.04
CA ALA A 57 -30.24 22.76 -20.73
C ALA A 57 -31.74 22.85 -20.42
N ASN A 58 -32.06 23.54 -19.32
CA ASN A 58 -33.38 23.77 -18.72
C ASN A 58 -33.69 22.85 -17.56
N GLU A 59 -33.25 23.24 -16.36
CA GLU A 59 -34.19 23.46 -15.25
C GLU A 59 -33.46 24.25 -14.14
N SER A 60 -33.76 25.55 -14.08
CA SER A 60 -33.43 26.40 -12.95
C SER A 60 -34.29 25.96 -11.76
N LYS A 61 -33.83 24.99 -10.97
CA LYS A 61 -34.46 24.67 -9.69
C LYS A 61 -33.41 24.56 -8.59
N ALA A 62 -33.54 25.41 -7.58
CA ALA A 62 -32.78 25.30 -6.34
C ALA A 62 -32.98 23.90 -5.72
N PRO A 63 -31.98 23.37 -4.97
CA PRO A 63 -32.11 22.07 -4.30
C PRO A 63 -33.39 22.02 -3.46
N ALA A 64 -34.20 20.97 -3.65
CA ALA A 64 -35.46 20.82 -2.93
C ALA A 64 -35.21 20.59 -1.42
N GLU A 65 -35.91 21.33 -0.56
CA GLU A 65 -35.87 21.13 0.89
C GLU A 65 -36.35 19.73 1.28
N ALA A 66 -35.64 19.12 2.23
CA ALA A 66 -35.90 17.77 2.71
C ALA A 66 -37.22 17.69 3.49
N LYS A 67 -38.30 17.30 2.82
CA LYS A 67 -39.51 16.78 3.48
C LYS A 67 -39.26 15.34 3.92
N PRO A 68 -39.41 15.00 5.22
CA PRO A 68 -39.29 13.62 5.67
C PRO A 68 -40.56 12.87 5.23
N GLY A 69 -40.38 11.89 4.32
CA GLY A 69 -41.48 11.02 3.86
C GLY A 69 -41.76 11.01 2.35
N GLY A 70 -40.78 11.29 1.50
CA GLY A 70 -40.91 11.04 0.05
C GLY A 70 -40.71 9.55 -0.27
N GLU A 71 -41.56 8.99 -1.15
CA GLU A 71 -41.39 7.65 -1.71
C GLU A 71 -39.97 7.52 -2.27
N ARG A 72 -39.15 6.72 -1.59
CA ARG A 72 -37.79 6.40 -2.05
C ARG A 72 -37.92 5.88 -3.48
N PRO A 73 -37.28 6.48 -4.48
CA PRO A 73 -37.22 5.89 -5.80
C PRO A 73 -36.64 4.47 -5.65
N THR A 74 -37.48 3.45 -5.85
CA THR A 74 -37.08 2.04 -5.85
C THR A 74 -36.47 1.70 -7.20
N THR A 75 -35.59 2.58 -7.71
CA THR A 75 -34.81 2.28 -8.91
C THR A 75 -34.06 0.97 -8.61
N PRO A 76 -34.31 -0.11 -9.38
CA PRO A 76 -33.60 -1.36 -9.19
C PRO A 76 -32.10 -1.11 -9.28
N ALA A 77 -31.32 -1.90 -8.54
CA ALA A 77 -29.87 -1.82 -8.64
C ALA A 77 -29.45 -1.95 -10.12
N PRO A 78 -28.51 -1.12 -10.61
CA PRO A 78 -27.97 -1.28 -11.95
C PRO A 78 -27.48 -2.72 -12.13
N GLU A 79 -27.71 -3.29 -13.31
CA GLU A 79 -27.19 -4.63 -13.59
C GLU A 79 -25.66 -4.63 -13.45
N PRO A 80 -25.07 -5.71 -12.91
CA PRO A 80 -23.61 -5.84 -12.85
C PRO A 80 -23.01 -5.67 -14.24
N ALA A 81 -22.03 -4.77 -14.37
CA ALA A 81 -21.26 -4.64 -15.60
C ALA A 81 -20.59 -5.99 -15.90
N ARG A 82 -21.08 -6.69 -16.94
CA ARG A 82 -20.43 -7.90 -17.41
C ARG A 82 -19.17 -7.50 -18.18
N PRO A 83 -18.01 -8.10 -17.88
CA PRO A 83 -16.81 -7.92 -18.70
C PRO A 83 -17.15 -8.27 -20.15
N ASP A 84 -16.58 -7.53 -21.10
CA ASP A 84 -16.73 -7.85 -22.51
C ASP A 84 -16.12 -9.23 -22.85
N ALA A 85 -16.50 -9.78 -23.99
CA ALA A 85 -16.08 -11.12 -24.40
C ALA A 85 -14.56 -11.26 -24.53
N GLN A 86 -13.85 -10.15 -24.68
CA GLN A 86 -12.39 -10.12 -24.73
C GLN A 86 -11.79 -10.22 -23.32
N ALA A 87 -12.24 -9.42 -22.35
CA ALA A 87 -11.78 -9.51 -20.96
C ALA A 87 -12.09 -10.87 -20.31
N GLN A 88 -13.19 -11.52 -20.69
CA GLN A 88 -13.51 -12.87 -20.22
C GLN A 88 -12.56 -13.94 -20.78
N LYS A 89 -12.07 -13.76 -22.02
CA LYS A 89 -11.14 -14.70 -22.66
C LYS A 89 -9.70 -14.49 -22.22
N GLU A 90 -9.31 -13.24 -22.02
CA GLU A 90 -7.95 -12.90 -21.63
C GLU A 90 -7.64 -13.32 -20.19
N GLY A 91 -8.66 -13.36 -19.32
CA GLY A 91 -8.45 -13.70 -17.91
C GLY A 91 -7.50 -12.73 -17.22
N ALA A 92 -7.38 -12.82 -15.89
CA ALA A 92 -6.34 -12.07 -15.21
C ALA A 92 -4.99 -12.74 -15.50
N THR A 93 -4.11 -12.09 -16.27
CA THR A 93 -2.71 -12.54 -16.40
C THR A 93 -2.08 -12.55 -15.01
N PRO A 94 -1.66 -13.71 -14.48
CA PRO A 94 -1.00 -13.77 -13.19
C PRO A 94 0.26 -12.91 -13.24
N ALA A 95 0.34 -11.90 -12.38
CA ALA A 95 1.48 -10.97 -12.34
C ALA A 95 2.78 -11.64 -11.86
N LEU A 96 2.70 -12.88 -11.37
CA LEU A 96 3.81 -13.60 -10.76
C LEU A 96 4.20 -14.83 -11.59
N PRO A 97 5.51 -15.10 -11.76
CA PRO A 97 5.95 -16.37 -12.31
C PRO A 97 5.48 -17.53 -11.42
N PRO A 98 5.30 -18.74 -11.97
CA PRO A 98 4.96 -19.91 -11.18
C PRO A 98 6.00 -20.11 -10.07
N ALA A 99 5.51 -20.45 -8.88
CA ALA A 99 6.37 -20.67 -7.72
C ALA A 99 7.39 -21.79 -8.01
N PRO A 100 8.67 -21.63 -7.59
CA PRO A 100 9.65 -22.70 -7.70
C PRO A 100 9.18 -23.98 -7.00
N ALA A 101 9.57 -25.13 -7.56
CA ALA A 101 9.26 -26.43 -6.96
C ALA A 101 9.74 -26.48 -5.50
N GLU A 102 8.83 -26.78 -4.58
CA GLU A 102 9.16 -26.98 -3.18
C GLU A 102 10.11 -28.17 -3.03
N LYS A 103 11.19 -27.98 -2.27
CA LYS A 103 12.09 -29.08 -1.92
C LYS A 103 11.46 -29.88 -0.80
N THR A 104 10.76 -30.96 -1.13
CA THR A 104 10.29 -31.93 -0.14
C THR A 104 11.46 -32.80 0.31
N ALA A 105 11.81 -32.75 1.59
CA ALA A 105 12.77 -33.68 2.18
C ALA A 105 12.14 -35.09 2.25
N PRO A 106 12.94 -36.17 2.14
CA PRO A 106 12.42 -37.52 2.32
C PRO A 106 11.85 -37.71 3.74
N PRO A 107 10.79 -38.52 3.91
CA PRO A 107 10.20 -38.79 5.21
C PRO A 107 11.22 -39.35 6.22
N ILE A 108 11.15 -38.89 7.46
CA ILE A 108 12.01 -39.36 8.57
C ILE A 108 11.61 -40.80 8.91
N LYS A 109 12.58 -41.72 8.99
CA LYS A 109 12.35 -43.08 9.46
C LYS A 109 12.22 -43.08 10.99
N GLU A 110 11.18 -43.73 11.50
CA GLU A 110 10.99 -43.94 12.95
C GLU A 110 12.14 -44.77 13.53
N LYS A 111 12.44 -44.54 14.81
CA LYS A 111 13.57 -45.12 15.55
C LYS A 111 13.35 -46.58 15.92
#